data_AF-A0A3N8ASG4-F1
#
_entry.id   AF-A0A3N8ASG4-F1
#
_cell.length_a   1.000
_cell.length_b   1.000
_cell.length_c   1.000
_cell.angle_alpha   90.00
_cell.angle_beta   90.00
_cell.angle_gamma   90.00
#
_symmetry.space_group_name_H-M   'P 1'
#
loop_
_entity.id
_entity.type
_entity.pdbx_description
1 polymer ?
#
loop_
_entity_poly.entity_id
_entity_poly.type
_entity_poly.pdbx_seq_one_letter_code
_entity_poly.pdbx_strand_id
1 'polypeptide(L)'
;MNVKHPNATAGGAAPNAAPACQADATPDDALIGKTEADAAALLDGCLWRVLERDGKSLPGTMDYRQERRDLGMRDGKVIWVRRG
;
A
#
# COMPACT_ATOMS: atom_id res chain seq x y z
N MET A 1 26.54 1.96 -19.30
CA MET A 1 26.31 1.93 -17.85
C MET A 1 24.82 1.69 -17.66
N ASN A 2 24.39 0.44 -17.46
CA ASN A 2 22.98 0.06 -17.36
C ASN A 2 22.76 -0.54 -15.97
N VAL A 3 22.14 0.23 -15.06
CA VAL A 3 21.73 -0.30 -13.76
C VAL A 3 20.38 -0.97 -13.94
N LYS A 4 20.42 -2.29 -14.12
CA LYS A 4 19.26 -3.18 -14.11
C LYS A 4 18.81 -3.31 -12.66
N HIS A 5 17.66 -2.72 -12.32
CA HIS A 5 17.06 -2.91 -11.00
C HIS A 5 16.57 -4.35 -10.90
N PRO A 6 17.11 -5.19 -10.00
CA PRO A 6 16.61 -6.55 -9.82
C PRO A 6 15.23 -6.48 -9.16
N ASN A 7 14.23 -6.96 -9.89
CA ASN A 7 12.89 -7.22 -9.37
C ASN A 7 13.02 -8.25 -8.23
N ALA A 8 12.79 -7.81 -7.00
CA ALA A 8 12.97 -8.65 -5.82
C ALA A 8 11.78 -9.61 -5.69
N THR A 9 12.01 -10.86 -6.05
CA THR A 9 11.14 -12.00 -5.71
C THR A 9 11.23 -12.24 -4.19
N ALA A 10 10.23 -11.80 -3.43
CA ALA A 10 10.08 -12.18 -2.03
C ALA A 10 9.20 -13.44 -1.91
N GLY A 11 9.67 -14.38 -1.09
CA GLY A 11 9.22 -15.76 -1.00
C GLY A 11 7.80 -15.99 -0.51
N GLY A 12 7.35 -17.23 -0.72
CA GLY A 12 6.01 -17.70 -0.38
C GLY A 12 5.70 -17.65 1.11
N ALA A 13 4.49 -17.17 1.41
CA ALA A 13 3.76 -17.43 2.65
C ALA A 13 2.39 -18.03 2.28
N ALA A 14 1.99 -19.07 3.02
CA ALA A 14 0.77 -19.85 2.82
C ALA A 14 -0.51 -18.98 2.84
N PRO A 15 -1.61 -19.41 2.18
CA PRO A 15 -2.83 -18.62 2.05
C PRO A 15 -3.69 -18.73 3.31
N ASN A 16 -3.24 -18.15 4.42
CA ASN A 16 -4.19 -17.78 5.47
C ASN A 16 -4.84 -16.48 5.01
N ALA A 17 -5.89 -16.61 4.19
CA ALA A 17 -6.73 -15.51 3.78
C ALA A 17 -7.35 -14.89 5.04
N ALA A 18 -6.70 -13.87 5.59
CA ALA A 18 -7.35 -12.87 6.41
C ALA A 18 -8.63 -12.43 5.68
N PRO A 19 -9.71 -12.08 6.40
CA PRO A 19 -10.97 -11.71 5.77
C PRO A 19 -10.69 -10.70 4.65
N ALA A 20 -10.94 -11.13 3.41
CA ALA A 20 -10.61 -10.37 2.23
C ALA A 20 -11.36 -9.04 2.32
N CYS A 21 -10.60 -7.96 2.40
CA CYS A 21 -11.17 -6.63 2.38
C CYS A 21 -11.83 -6.46 1.01
N GLN A 22 -12.97 -5.78 0.92
CA GLN A 22 -13.67 -5.66 -0.38
C GLN A 22 -12.79 -4.97 -1.44
N ALA A 23 -11.86 -4.10 -1.02
CA ALA A 23 -10.86 -3.50 -1.88
C ALA A 23 -9.79 -4.47 -2.41
N ASP A 24 -9.68 -5.70 -1.88
CA ASP A 24 -8.85 -6.77 -2.48
C ASP A 24 -9.34 -7.17 -3.89
N ALA A 25 -10.60 -6.87 -4.23
CA ALA A 25 -11.11 -7.05 -5.59
C ALA A 25 -10.54 -6.04 -6.60
N THR A 26 -9.91 -4.96 -6.12
CA THR A 26 -9.31 -3.91 -6.95
C THR A 26 -7.79 -3.98 -6.86
N PRO A 27 -7.06 -3.82 -7.97
CA PRO A 27 -5.60 -3.73 -7.91
C PRO A 27 -5.17 -2.51 -7.09
N ASP A 28 -4.15 -2.68 -6.24
CA ASP A 28 -3.65 -1.61 -5.35
C ASP A 28 -3.20 -0.37 -6.15
N ASP A 29 -2.70 -0.56 -7.39
CA ASP A 29 -2.30 0.52 -8.30
C ASP A 29 -3.45 1.46 -8.68
N ALA A 30 -4.72 1.06 -8.50
CA ALA A 30 -5.88 1.91 -8.73
C ALA A 30 -5.96 3.10 -7.76
N LEU A 31 -5.25 3.04 -6.63
CA LEU A 31 -5.14 4.12 -5.65
C LEU A 31 -4.17 5.21 -6.10
N ILE A 32 -3.23 4.90 -7.01
CA ILE A 32 -2.21 5.86 -7.45
C ILE A 32 -2.88 7.06 -8.14
N GLY A 33 -2.48 8.27 -7.74
CA GLY A 33 -3.03 9.53 -8.24
C GLY A 33 -4.37 9.95 -7.62
N LYS A 34 -5.00 9.09 -6.80
CA LYS A 34 -6.20 9.43 -6.02
C LYS A 34 -5.86 10.36 -4.87
N THR A 35 -6.85 11.14 -4.43
CA THR A 35 -6.73 11.90 -3.18
C THR A 35 -6.79 10.96 -1.98
N GLU A 36 -6.40 11.46 -0.80
CA GLU A 36 -6.54 10.69 0.45
C GLU A 36 -7.99 10.25 0.69
N ALA A 37 -8.95 11.14 0.44
CA ALA A 37 -10.38 10.86 0.63
C ALA A 37 -10.89 9.79 -0.34
N ASP A 38 -10.50 9.86 -1.61
CA ASP A 38 -10.86 8.83 -2.60
C ASP A 38 -10.23 7.48 -2.26
N ALA A 39 -8.96 7.48 -1.85
CA ALA A 39 -8.27 6.26 -1.42
C ALA A 39 -8.93 5.65 -0.18
N ALA A 40 -9.31 6.49 0.79
CA ALA A 40 -10.04 6.06 1.99
C ALA A 40 -11.40 5.44 1.64
N ALA A 41 -12.13 6.01 0.69
CA ALA A 41 -13.41 5.46 0.23
C ALA A 41 -13.24 4.11 -0.49
N LEU A 42 -12.18 3.97 -1.30
CA LEU A 42 -11.86 2.71 -1.98
C LEU A 42 -11.39 1.63 -1.00
N LEU A 43 -10.74 2.03 0.09
CA LEU A 43 -10.23 1.15 1.15
C LEU A 43 -11.19 1.03 2.33
N ASP A 44 -12.46 1.41 2.17
CA ASP A 44 -13.44 1.31 3.25
C ASP A 44 -13.58 -0.13 3.74
N GLY A 45 -13.50 -0.32 5.06
CA GLY A 45 -13.46 -1.64 5.69
C GLY A 45 -12.13 -2.41 5.54
N CYS A 46 -11.10 -1.80 4.97
CA CYS A 46 -9.76 -2.39 4.84
C CYS A 46 -8.77 -1.80 5.84
N LEU A 47 -7.72 -2.54 6.18
CA LEU A 47 -6.63 -2.00 6.97
C LEU A 47 -5.68 -1.20 6.06
N TRP A 48 -5.47 0.07 6.37
CA TRP A 48 -4.53 0.91 5.63
C TRP A 48 -3.98 2.04 6.49
N ARG A 49 -2.85 2.63 6.08
CA ARG A 49 -2.26 3.82 6.71
C ARG A 49 -1.45 4.62 5.70
N VAL A 50 -1.21 5.89 6.01
CA VAL A 50 -0.18 6.70 5.34
C VAL A 50 1.15 6.49 6.05
N LEU A 51 2.16 6.00 5.34
CA LEU A 51 3.51 5.79 5.89
C LEU A 51 4.48 6.90 5.48
N GLU A 52 4.17 7.64 4.41
CA GLU A 52 4.95 8.79 3.98
C GLU A 52 4.02 9.91 3.53
N ARG A 53 4.32 11.15 3.92
CA ARG A 53 3.64 12.34 3.43
C ARG A 53 4.66 13.38 2.99
N ASP A 54 4.58 13.78 1.73
CA ASP A 54 5.42 14.78 1.08
C ASP A 54 6.93 14.49 1.25
N GLY A 55 7.31 13.22 1.15
CA GLY A 55 8.71 12.77 1.34
C GLY A 55 9.15 12.63 2.80
N LYS A 56 8.25 12.81 3.77
CA LYS A 56 8.53 12.58 5.19
C LYS A 56 7.90 11.26 5.63
N SER A 57 8.72 10.31 6.07
CA SER A 57 8.23 9.08 6.67
C SER A 57 7.52 9.38 7.99
N LEU A 58 6.36 8.76 8.18
CA LEU A 58 5.57 8.85 9.40
C LEU A 58 5.92 7.68 10.34
N PRO A 59 5.76 7.85 11.66
CA PRO A 59 5.98 6.76 12.61
C PRO A 59 5.09 5.56 12.28
N GLY A 60 5.71 4.39 12.16
CA GLY A 60 5.02 3.15 11.88
C GLY A 60 5.69 1.99 12.62
N THR A 61 4.88 1.00 12.96
CA THR A 61 5.35 -0.29 13.48
C THR A 61 5.89 -1.16 12.33
N MET A 62 6.86 -2.02 12.67
CA MET A 62 7.53 -2.96 11.75
C MET A 62 6.82 -4.33 11.65
N ASP A 63 5.60 -4.44 12.16
CA ASP A 63 4.79 -5.67 12.04
C ASP A 63 4.41 -5.88 10.57
N TYR A 64 4.65 -7.08 10.02
CA TYR A 64 4.19 -7.39 8.67
C TYR A 64 2.71 -7.78 8.70
N ARG A 65 1.87 -7.04 7.97
CA ARG A 65 0.44 -7.34 7.79
C ARG A 65 0.09 -7.33 6.30
N GLN A 66 -0.04 -8.51 5.71
CA GLN A 66 -0.30 -8.65 4.27
C GLN A 66 -1.61 -7.99 3.82
N GLU A 67 -2.60 -7.90 4.71
CA GLU A 67 -3.87 -7.22 4.48
C GLU A 67 -3.75 -5.68 4.51
N ARG A 68 -2.68 -5.13 5.12
CA ARG A 68 -2.50 -3.69 5.28
C ARG A 68 -1.96 -3.05 4.02
N ARG A 69 -2.55 -1.93 3.62
CA ARG A 69 -1.99 -1.04 2.59
C ARG A 69 -1.28 0.14 3.24
N ASP A 70 0.02 0.23 3.03
CA ASP A 70 0.81 1.41 3.30
C ASP A 70 0.76 2.33 2.07
N LEU A 71 0.35 3.58 2.28
CA LEU A 71 0.26 4.61 1.24
C LEU A 71 1.38 5.64 1.42
N GLY A 72 2.02 5.98 0.31
CA GLY A 72 2.85 7.17 0.19
C GLY A 72 2.07 8.29 -0.45
N MET A 73 2.06 9.45 0.18
CA MET A 73 1.37 10.63 -0.30
C MET A 73 2.32 11.75 -0.67
N ARG A 74 2.02 12.46 -1.75
CA ARG A 74 2.67 13.71 -2.13
C ARG A 74 1.66 14.64 -2.80
N ASP A 75 1.67 15.91 -2.41
CA ASP A 75 0.76 16.93 -2.94
C ASP A 75 -0.73 16.53 -2.84
N GLY A 76 -1.08 15.88 -1.73
CA GLY A 76 -2.45 15.41 -1.44
C GLY A 76 -2.89 14.18 -2.25
N LYS A 77 -1.99 13.55 -3.01
CA LYS A 77 -2.28 12.38 -3.83
C LYS A 77 -1.41 11.18 -3.46
N VAL A 78 -1.94 9.98 -3.67
CA VAL A 78 -1.18 8.75 -3.50
C VAL A 78 -0.16 8.62 -4.64
N ILE A 79 1.10 8.35 -4.31
CA ILE A 79 2.20 8.17 -5.27
C ILE A 79 2.77 6.76 -5.28
N TRP A 80 2.54 5.99 -4.21
CA TRP A 80 2.89 4.57 -4.15
C TRP A 80 1.99 3.85 -3.15
N VAL A 81 1.83 2.55 -3.35
CA VAL A 81 1.12 1.64 -2.45
C VAL A 81 2.01 0.43 -2.21
N ARG A 82 2.06 -0.05 -0.97
CA ARG A 82 2.75 -1.28 -0.61
C ARG A 82 1.90 -2.08 0.37
N ARG A 83 1.94 -3.41 0.27
CA ARG A 83 1.40 -4.28 1.31
C ARG A 83 2.47 -4.70 2.30
N GLY A 84 2.16 -4.63 3.60
CA GLY A 84 3.07 -5.02 4.66
C GLY A 84 2.92 -4.24 5.94
#